data_AF-A0A0Q7UEV6-F1
#
_entry.id   AF-A0A0Q7UEV6-F1
#
_cell.length_a   1.000
_cell.length_b   1.000
_cell.length_c   1.000
_cell.angle_alpha   90.00
_cell.angle_beta   90.00
_cell.angle_gamma   90.00
#
_symmetry.space_group_name_H-M   'P 1'
#
loop_
_entity.id
_entity.type
_entity.pdbx_description
1 polymer ?
#
loop_
_entity_poly.entity_id
_entity_poly.type
_entity_poly.pdbx_seq_one_letter_code
_entity_poly.pdbx_strand_id
1 'polypeptide(L)'
;MTQALLEASLTSPDLGISAVEWLPETGKLAVYATADEATFAAAMSEAKLDGAVEHRPAVLDAIGKAELANDIVGTNGKLGSGDRVVEVEPSLDGSEVRVVLDESNRGRTISADARSEISAKAKAKGKGKGVTVTVEYGAAAQPALRNHAANPSTYSGAVMTRVGANSACTTGYRMTQTSGNVPVMGSAHHCHAGVEGQSWKYTTVDGYPVAKAYSAYGAGLSNGDVSVWKGPMADHMLPGIFIGDHTVSGSGVYSIKGAIHSVVGANVCYSGSFSGTVCSNTIMATGLTVCYTGLPCYNNIVRTQQATGIPALGNGDSGGPVYSTSSGIYATGIISGMSNGTATCTGEPGSSATGGRKCSATGLYAPIAELMTAGYGLNYIP
;
A
#
# COMPACT_ATOMS: atom_id res chain seq x y z
N MET A 1 -7.76 -23.49 -7.73
CA MET A 1 -6.49 -23.20 -8.44
C MET A 1 -5.55 -22.38 -7.57
N THR A 2 -5.90 -21.15 -7.17
CA THR A 2 -5.01 -20.29 -6.34
C THR A 2 -4.57 -20.92 -5.01
N GLN A 3 -5.48 -21.60 -4.30
CA GLN A 3 -5.15 -22.31 -3.06
C GLN A 3 -4.17 -23.47 -3.29
N ALA A 4 -4.40 -24.31 -4.30
CA ALA A 4 -3.53 -25.44 -4.61
C ALA A 4 -2.13 -24.98 -5.06
N LEU A 5 -2.03 -23.86 -5.79
CA LEU A 5 -0.74 -23.28 -6.18
C LEU A 5 0.01 -22.72 -4.97
N LEU A 6 -0.70 -22.09 -4.02
CA LEU A 6 -0.13 -21.64 -2.75
C LEU A 6 0.34 -22.82 -1.90
N GLU A 7 -0.46 -23.88 -1.80
CA GLU A 7 -0.07 -25.11 -1.10
C GLU A 7 1.19 -25.71 -1.72
N ALA A 8 1.24 -25.83 -3.06
CA ALA A 8 2.42 -26.30 -3.78
C ALA A 8 3.66 -25.45 -3.51
N SER A 9 3.52 -24.11 -3.47
CA SER A 9 4.66 -23.23 -3.18
C SER A 9 5.14 -23.33 -1.72
N LEU A 10 4.25 -23.69 -0.79
CA LEU A 10 4.59 -23.90 0.61
C LEU A 10 5.22 -25.27 0.87
N THR A 11 4.78 -26.33 0.16
CA THR A 11 5.32 -27.68 0.33
C THR A 11 6.58 -27.92 -0.48
N SER A 12 6.79 -27.17 -1.56
CA SER A 12 7.92 -27.31 -2.48
C SER A 12 8.66 -25.97 -2.62
N PRO A 13 9.36 -25.51 -1.56
CA PRO A 13 10.07 -24.22 -1.58
C PRO A 13 11.13 -24.14 -2.69
N ASP A 14 11.66 -25.29 -3.11
CA ASP A 14 12.62 -25.41 -4.21
C ASP A 14 12.06 -24.99 -5.57
N LEU A 15 10.73 -24.82 -5.70
CA LEU A 15 10.13 -24.23 -6.89
C LEU A 15 10.66 -22.83 -7.17
N GLY A 16 10.95 -22.05 -6.12
CA GLY A 16 11.42 -20.68 -6.24
C GLY A 16 10.53 -19.84 -7.15
N ILE A 17 9.24 -19.76 -6.80
CA ILE A 17 8.26 -19.01 -7.58
C ILE A 17 8.63 -17.51 -7.55
N SER A 18 8.74 -16.93 -8.73
CA SER A 18 9.05 -15.52 -8.98
C SER A 18 7.79 -14.67 -9.13
N ALA A 19 6.85 -15.14 -9.95
CA ALA A 19 5.60 -14.45 -10.26
C ALA A 19 4.57 -15.43 -10.83
N VAL A 20 3.32 -14.99 -10.90
CA VAL A 20 2.23 -15.71 -11.55
C VAL A 20 1.44 -14.74 -12.40
N GLU A 21 1.10 -15.14 -13.63
CA GLU A 21 0.32 -14.36 -14.58
C GLU A 21 -0.81 -15.22 -15.15
N TRP A 22 -1.99 -14.64 -15.34
CA TRP A 22 -3.09 -15.32 -16.03
C TRP A 22 -3.00 -15.09 -17.54
N LEU A 23 -3.00 -16.17 -18.32
CA LEU A 23 -2.96 -16.16 -19.77
C LEU A 23 -4.38 -16.37 -20.33
N PRO A 24 -5.12 -15.29 -20.69
CA PRO A 24 -6.51 -15.42 -21.13
C PRO A 24 -6.67 -16.21 -22.44
N GLU A 25 -5.65 -16.24 -23.29
CA GLU A 25 -5.65 -16.91 -24.59
C GLU A 25 -5.65 -18.43 -24.44
N THR A 26 -4.95 -18.94 -23.43
CA THR A 26 -4.82 -20.38 -23.16
C THR A 26 -5.70 -20.85 -22.01
N GLY A 27 -6.25 -19.92 -21.22
CA GLY A 27 -6.99 -20.23 -20.00
C GLY A 27 -6.11 -20.88 -18.92
N LYS A 28 -4.81 -20.54 -18.89
CA LYS A 28 -3.82 -21.11 -17.96
C LYS A 28 -3.17 -20.04 -17.10
N LEU A 29 -2.55 -20.45 -16.00
CA LEU A 29 -1.63 -19.61 -15.23
C LEU A 29 -0.19 -19.86 -15.69
N ALA A 30 0.49 -18.82 -16.18
CA ALA A 30 1.94 -18.84 -16.31
C ALA A 30 2.57 -18.70 -14.92
N VAL A 31 3.41 -19.65 -14.53
CA VAL A 31 4.14 -19.61 -13.27
C VAL A 31 5.62 -19.46 -13.59
N TYR A 32 6.17 -18.31 -13.20
CA TYR A 32 7.59 -18.01 -13.33
C TYR A 32 8.33 -18.66 -12.17
N ALA A 33 9.20 -19.63 -12.42
CA ALA A 33 9.85 -20.43 -11.37
C ALA A 33 11.34 -20.64 -11.67
N THR A 34 12.18 -20.64 -10.62
CA THR A 34 13.62 -20.88 -10.78
C THR A 34 13.97 -22.37 -10.88
N ALA A 35 13.05 -23.25 -10.47
CA ALA A 35 13.16 -24.68 -10.66
C ALA A 35 13.24 -25.06 -12.14
N ASP A 36 13.87 -26.20 -12.44
CA ASP A 36 13.79 -26.77 -13.77
C ASP A 36 12.40 -27.34 -14.07
N GLU A 37 12.14 -27.59 -15.36
CA GLU A 37 10.83 -28.06 -15.83
C GLU A 37 10.42 -29.40 -15.20
N ALA A 38 11.36 -30.30 -14.94
CA ALA A 38 11.07 -31.61 -14.36
C ALA A 38 10.61 -31.49 -12.91
N THR A 39 11.32 -30.67 -12.12
CA THR A 39 10.98 -30.38 -10.72
C THR A 39 9.64 -29.64 -10.63
N PHE A 40 9.44 -28.65 -11.50
CA PHE A 40 8.17 -27.92 -11.59
C PHE A 40 7.01 -28.84 -11.94
N ALA A 41 7.14 -29.66 -12.99
CA ALA A 41 6.10 -30.58 -13.44
C ALA A 41 5.73 -31.60 -12.34
N ALA A 42 6.71 -32.14 -11.62
CA ALA A 42 6.47 -33.06 -10.51
C ALA A 42 5.61 -32.42 -9.41
N ALA A 43 5.96 -31.20 -8.99
CA ALA A 43 5.20 -30.48 -7.96
C ALA A 43 3.79 -30.10 -8.41
N MET A 44 3.63 -29.70 -9.68
CA MET A 44 2.31 -29.36 -10.22
C MET A 44 1.42 -30.59 -10.36
N SER A 45 1.99 -31.75 -10.68
CA SER A 45 1.24 -33.00 -10.73
C SER A 45 0.79 -33.46 -9.34
N GLU A 46 1.67 -33.36 -8.34
CA GLU A 46 1.32 -33.61 -6.93
C GLU A 46 0.17 -32.70 -6.45
N ALA A 47 0.22 -31.42 -6.84
CA ALA A 47 -0.83 -30.44 -6.54
C ALA A 47 -2.10 -30.59 -7.42
N LYS A 48 -2.13 -31.54 -8.35
CA LYS A 48 -3.22 -31.76 -9.33
C LYS A 48 -3.53 -30.51 -10.16
N LEU A 49 -2.48 -29.82 -10.57
CA LEU A 49 -2.52 -28.61 -11.43
C LEU A 49 -2.09 -28.90 -12.87
N ASP A 50 -1.87 -30.17 -13.24
CA ASP A 50 -1.50 -30.59 -14.59
C ASP A 50 -2.41 -29.97 -15.64
N GLY A 51 -1.82 -29.30 -16.64
CA GLY A 51 -2.54 -28.65 -17.73
C GLY A 51 -3.22 -27.32 -17.39
N ALA A 52 -3.37 -26.97 -16.10
CA ALA A 52 -3.91 -25.67 -15.67
C ALA A 52 -2.83 -24.59 -15.54
N VAL A 53 -1.56 -25.00 -15.44
CA VAL A 53 -0.40 -24.13 -15.32
C VAL A 53 0.58 -24.32 -16.47
N GLU A 54 1.33 -23.28 -16.79
CA GLU A 54 2.40 -23.26 -17.76
C GLU A 54 3.69 -22.82 -17.07
N HIS A 55 4.74 -23.64 -17.18
CA HIS A 55 6.05 -23.32 -16.61
C HIS A 55 6.74 -22.22 -17.44
N ARG A 56 7.17 -21.14 -16.77
CA ARG A 56 8.05 -20.13 -17.34
C ARG A 56 9.34 -20.09 -16.53
N PRO A 57 10.52 -20.32 -17.13
CA PRO A 57 11.77 -20.25 -16.38
C PRO A 57 12.01 -18.84 -15.81
N ALA A 58 12.51 -18.78 -14.58
CA ALA A 58 12.90 -17.53 -13.91
C ALA A 58 14.39 -17.52 -13.52
N VAL A 59 14.97 -16.33 -13.49
CA VAL A 59 16.35 -16.08 -13.04
C VAL A 59 16.40 -15.90 -11.52
N LEU A 60 15.45 -15.13 -10.97
CA LEU A 60 15.30 -14.87 -9.54
C LEU A 60 13.90 -15.30 -9.10
N ASP A 61 13.79 -15.87 -7.91
CA ASP A 61 12.51 -16.07 -7.24
C ASP A 61 12.00 -14.76 -6.61
N ALA A 62 10.82 -14.77 -5.98
CA ALA A 62 10.24 -13.58 -5.39
C ALA A 62 11.14 -12.95 -4.31
N ILE A 63 11.82 -13.79 -3.52
CA ILE A 63 12.74 -13.36 -2.47
C ILE A 63 13.96 -12.67 -3.11
N GLY A 64 14.59 -13.30 -4.10
CA GLY A 64 15.74 -12.76 -4.82
C GLY A 64 15.44 -11.44 -5.53
N LYS A 65 14.23 -11.28 -6.10
CA LYS A 65 13.79 -10.00 -6.69
C LYS A 65 13.65 -8.91 -5.63
N ALA A 66 12.99 -9.20 -4.52
CA ALA A 66 12.84 -8.25 -3.42
C ALA A 66 14.21 -7.86 -2.82
N GLU A 67 15.10 -8.83 -2.61
CA GLU A 67 16.46 -8.57 -2.13
C GLU A 67 17.25 -7.70 -3.12
N LEU A 68 17.19 -8.00 -4.42
CA LEU A 68 17.81 -7.17 -5.45
C LEU A 68 17.27 -5.75 -5.44
N ALA A 69 15.95 -5.57 -5.36
CA ALA A 69 15.32 -4.26 -5.28
C ALA A 69 15.77 -3.49 -4.04
N ASN A 70 15.76 -4.13 -2.86
CA ASN A 70 16.23 -3.52 -1.61
C ASN A 70 17.73 -3.16 -1.67
N ASP A 71 18.56 -4.03 -2.24
CA ASP A 71 19.99 -3.77 -2.43
C ASP A 71 20.21 -2.54 -3.34
N ILE A 72 19.44 -2.43 -4.43
CA ILE A 72 19.50 -1.28 -5.36
C ILE A 72 19.02 0.00 -4.67
N VAL A 73 17.85 -0.02 -4.03
CA VAL A 73 17.27 1.16 -3.35
C VAL A 73 18.19 1.66 -2.24
N GLY A 74 18.89 0.75 -1.55
CA GLY A 74 19.81 1.09 -0.47
C GLY A 74 19.12 1.71 0.74
N THR A 75 19.88 2.43 1.56
CA THR A 75 19.33 3.12 2.74
C THR A 75 18.75 4.47 2.33
N ASN A 76 17.48 4.74 2.64
CA ASN A 76 16.77 5.98 2.32
C ASN A 76 16.56 6.26 0.81
N GLY A 77 16.60 5.23 -0.04
CA GLY A 77 16.38 5.40 -1.48
C GLY A 77 17.52 6.13 -2.19
N LYS A 78 18.74 6.00 -1.71
CA LYS A 78 19.95 6.57 -2.31
C LYS A 78 21.01 5.50 -2.54
N LEU A 79 21.63 5.57 -3.71
CA LEU A 79 22.82 4.80 -4.06
C LEU A 79 24.06 5.31 -3.31
N GLY A 80 25.14 4.53 -3.32
CA GLY A 80 26.44 4.98 -2.80
C GLY A 80 26.96 6.24 -3.51
N SER A 81 26.59 6.43 -4.78
CA SER A 81 26.85 7.66 -5.55
C SER A 81 26.11 8.90 -5.03
N GLY A 82 25.10 8.72 -4.17
CA GLY A 82 24.18 9.77 -3.71
C GLY A 82 22.99 10.03 -4.65
N ASP A 83 22.93 9.34 -5.80
CA ASP A 83 21.77 9.40 -6.70
C ASP A 83 20.54 8.80 -6.02
N ARG A 84 19.42 9.52 -6.10
CA ARG A 84 18.15 9.06 -5.54
C ARG A 84 17.45 8.09 -6.49
N VAL A 85 17.15 6.89 -6.00
CA VAL A 85 16.30 5.89 -6.66
C VAL A 85 14.85 6.21 -6.35
N VAL A 86 14.01 6.28 -7.38
CA VAL A 86 12.58 6.60 -7.22
C VAL A 86 11.69 5.40 -7.49
N GLU A 87 12.15 4.45 -8.29
CA GLU A 87 11.42 3.22 -8.61
C GLU A 87 12.43 2.11 -8.94
N VAL A 88 12.12 0.88 -8.52
CA VAL A 88 12.82 -0.33 -8.95
C VAL A 88 11.78 -1.39 -9.26
N GLU A 89 11.82 -1.91 -10.48
CA GLU A 89 10.84 -2.86 -11.00
C GLU A 89 11.56 -4.04 -11.66
N PRO A 90 11.76 -5.13 -10.91
CA PRO A 90 12.21 -6.39 -11.49
C PRO A 90 11.15 -6.97 -12.43
N SER A 91 11.56 -7.58 -13.55
CA SER A 91 10.66 -8.31 -14.46
C SER A 91 10.01 -9.51 -13.76
N LEU A 92 8.94 -10.06 -14.36
CA LEU A 92 8.21 -11.19 -13.78
C LEU A 92 9.10 -12.41 -13.53
N ASP A 93 10.05 -12.69 -14.43
CA ASP A 93 11.04 -13.75 -14.35
C ASP A 93 12.34 -13.34 -13.62
N GLY A 94 12.48 -12.06 -13.25
CA GLY A 94 13.68 -11.51 -12.63
C GLY A 94 14.93 -11.48 -13.51
N SER A 95 14.79 -11.65 -14.83
CA SER A 95 15.90 -11.53 -15.78
C SER A 95 16.27 -10.08 -16.11
N GLU A 96 15.38 -9.13 -15.84
CA GLU A 96 15.61 -7.71 -16.01
C GLU A 96 15.21 -6.92 -14.74
N VAL A 97 15.86 -5.78 -14.52
CA VAL A 97 15.43 -4.80 -13.52
C VAL A 97 15.46 -3.40 -14.11
N ARG A 98 14.30 -2.76 -14.08
CA ARG A 98 14.15 -1.34 -14.43
C ARG A 98 14.37 -0.50 -13.18
N VAL A 99 15.31 0.43 -13.25
CA VAL A 99 15.62 1.36 -12.17
C VAL A 99 15.38 2.77 -12.67
N VAL A 100 14.51 3.49 -11.98
CA VAL A 100 14.25 4.90 -12.27
C VAL A 100 14.95 5.74 -11.22
N LEU A 101 15.78 6.67 -11.68
CA LEU A 101 16.43 7.68 -10.87
C LEU A 101 15.65 8.99 -10.92
N ASP A 102 15.72 9.77 -9.84
CA ASP A 102 15.09 11.09 -9.74
C ASP A 102 15.57 12.02 -10.87
N GLU A 103 14.65 12.76 -11.51
CA GLU A 103 14.96 13.76 -12.54
C GLU A 103 15.95 14.84 -12.09
N SER A 104 16.04 15.13 -10.79
CA SER A 104 17.05 16.03 -10.24
C SER A 104 18.48 15.49 -10.39
N ASN A 105 18.64 14.19 -10.65
CA ASN A 105 19.92 13.59 -11.02
C ASN A 105 20.24 13.79 -12.53
N ARG A 106 19.26 14.19 -13.36
CA ARG A 106 19.46 14.37 -14.82
C ARG A 106 20.46 15.51 -15.06
N GLY A 107 21.49 15.25 -15.88
CA GLY A 107 22.53 16.24 -16.21
C GLY A 107 23.68 16.29 -15.20
N ARG A 108 23.54 15.66 -14.03
CA ARG A 108 24.72 15.06 -13.39
C ARG A 108 25.16 13.95 -14.34
N THR A 109 26.46 13.84 -14.60
CA THR A 109 26.96 12.57 -15.14
C THR A 109 26.43 11.52 -14.18
N ILE A 110 25.54 10.62 -14.62
CA ILE A 110 25.30 9.39 -13.86
C ILE A 110 26.70 8.91 -13.62
N SER A 111 27.16 8.96 -12.37
CA SER A 111 28.52 8.53 -12.11
C SER A 111 28.58 7.15 -12.73
N ALA A 112 29.59 6.86 -13.56
CA ALA A 112 29.75 5.52 -14.10
C ALA A 112 29.61 4.49 -12.96
N ASP A 113 29.98 4.92 -11.75
CA ASP A 113 29.74 4.36 -10.43
C ASP A 113 28.28 3.97 -10.14
N ALA A 114 27.25 4.79 -10.35
CA ALA A 114 25.85 4.40 -10.09
C ALA A 114 25.36 3.26 -10.99
N ARG A 115 25.63 3.34 -12.31
CA ARG A 115 25.30 2.24 -13.24
C ARG A 115 26.12 0.99 -12.90
N SER A 116 27.41 1.15 -12.61
CA SER A 116 28.30 0.08 -12.21
C SER A 116 27.84 -0.58 -10.90
N GLU A 117 27.42 0.21 -9.91
CA GLU A 117 26.90 -0.26 -8.62
C GLU A 117 25.62 -1.08 -8.82
N ILE A 118 24.64 -0.56 -9.58
CA ILE A 118 23.40 -1.28 -9.87
C ILE A 118 23.71 -2.58 -10.63
N SER A 119 24.53 -2.52 -11.69
CA SER A 119 24.92 -3.70 -12.47
C SER A 119 25.70 -4.72 -11.64
N ALA A 120 26.56 -4.28 -10.71
CA ALA A 120 27.29 -5.17 -9.82
C ALA A 120 26.35 -5.90 -8.85
N LYS A 121 25.38 -5.19 -8.25
CA LYS A 121 24.33 -5.78 -7.39
C LYS A 121 23.49 -6.79 -8.16
N ALA A 122 23.01 -6.43 -9.36
CA ALA A 122 22.24 -7.29 -10.23
C ALA A 122 23.02 -8.57 -10.63
N LYS A 123 24.29 -8.42 -11.00
CA LYS A 123 25.17 -9.56 -11.33
C LYS A 123 25.41 -10.47 -10.13
N ALA A 124 25.63 -9.91 -8.95
CA ALA A 124 25.83 -10.67 -7.71
C ALA A 124 24.58 -11.48 -7.35
N LYS A 125 23.39 -10.88 -7.42
CA LYS A 125 22.12 -11.57 -7.12
C LYS A 125 21.74 -12.60 -8.17
N GLY A 126 21.94 -12.30 -9.46
CA GLY A 126 21.67 -13.24 -10.55
C GLY A 126 22.57 -14.48 -10.58
N LYS A 127 23.56 -14.61 -9.67
CA LYS A 127 24.51 -15.74 -9.62
C LYS A 127 25.11 -16.12 -10.98
N GLY A 128 25.35 -15.13 -11.84
CA GLY A 128 25.89 -15.33 -13.19
C GLY A 128 24.88 -15.62 -14.30
N LYS A 129 23.58 -15.78 -14.00
CA LYS A 129 22.50 -15.91 -15.00
C LYS A 129 22.15 -14.60 -15.74
N GLY A 130 22.83 -13.49 -15.39
CA GLY A 130 22.76 -12.21 -16.09
C GLY A 130 21.43 -11.48 -15.91
N VAL A 131 21.28 -10.72 -14.83
CA VAL A 131 20.16 -9.77 -14.69
C VAL A 131 20.50 -8.50 -15.46
N THR A 132 19.74 -8.20 -16.50
CA THR A 132 19.90 -6.97 -17.31
C THR A 132 19.36 -5.78 -16.52
N VAL A 133 20.05 -4.65 -16.58
CA VAL A 133 19.64 -3.42 -15.88
C VAL A 133 19.30 -2.34 -16.91
N THR A 134 18.09 -1.81 -16.83
CA THR A 134 17.72 -0.57 -17.53
C THR A 134 17.65 0.57 -16.52
N VAL A 135 18.31 1.68 -16.83
CA VAL A 135 18.31 2.88 -15.97
C VAL A 135 17.68 4.03 -16.71
N GLU A 136 16.58 4.52 -16.16
CA GLU A 136 15.79 5.64 -16.67
C GLU A 136 15.79 6.80 -15.67
N TYR A 137 15.30 7.95 -16.11
CA TYR A 137 15.00 9.07 -15.23
C TYR A 137 13.52 9.36 -15.26
N GLY A 138 12.96 9.57 -14.09
CA GLY A 138 11.59 10.01 -13.91
C GLY A 138 11.52 10.98 -12.74
N ALA A 139 10.50 11.84 -12.75
CA ALA A 139 10.23 12.68 -11.61
C ALA A 139 10.10 11.81 -10.36
N ALA A 140 10.81 12.17 -9.28
CA ALA A 140 10.49 11.54 -8.01
C ALA A 140 9.01 11.76 -7.72
N ALA A 141 8.37 10.66 -7.35
CA ALA A 141 7.44 10.60 -6.26
C ALA A 141 7.52 11.83 -5.34
N GLN A 142 6.77 12.89 -5.64
CA GLN A 142 6.64 13.99 -4.71
C GLN A 142 5.72 13.51 -3.60
N PRO A 143 6.17 13.55 -2.33
CA PRO A 143 5.30 13.29 -1.21
C PRO A 143 4.04 14.15 -1.38
N ALA A 144 2.91 13.48 -1.32
CA ALA A 144 1.59 14.08 -1.34
C ALA A 144 1.50 15.30 -0.43
N LEU A 145 0.87 16.36 -0.92
CA LEU A 145 0.65 17.52 -0.09
C LEU A 145 -0.63 17.26 0.73
N ARG A 146 -0.47 17.12 2.05
CA ARG A 146 -1.49 16.47 2.89
C ARG A 146 -2.79 17.24 3.03
N ASN A 147 -2.76 18.53 3.35
CA ASN A 147 -3.95 19.35 3.64
C ASN A 147 -3.92 20.77 3.00
N HIS A 148 -2.74 21.30 2.65
CA HIS A 148 -2.56 22.74 2.41
C HIS A 148 -1.93 23.13 1.07
N ALA A 149 -1.85 22.25 0.07
CA ALA A 149 -1.25 22.66 -1.18
C ALA A 149 -2.06 22.30 -2.42
N ALA A 150 -1.70 22.97 -3.50
CA ALA A 150 -2.55 23.11 -4.67
C ALA A 150 -2.64 21.84 -5.55
N ASN A 151 -1.72 20.88 -5.36
CA ASN A 151 -1.60 19.71 -6.23
C ASN A 151 -2.14 18.45 -5.54
N PRO A 152 -2.73 17.52 -6.30
CA PRO A 152 -3.36 16.33 -5.76
C PRO A 152 -2.29 15.33 -5.36
N SER A 153 -2.61 14.57 -4.33
CA SER A 153 -1.78 13.44 -3.93
C SER A 153 -1.98 12.25 -4.85
N THR A 154 -0.88 11.58 -5.19
CA THR A 154 -0.88 10.23 -5.75
C THR A 154 -0.58 9.14 -4.72
N TYR A 155 -0.37 9.47 -3.44
CA TYR A 155 -0.05 8.50 -2.38
C TYR A 155 -1.18 8.29 -1.37
N SER A 156 -1.10 7.16 -0.66
CA SER A 156 -1.91 6.88 0.53
C SER A 156 -1.58 7.88 1.64
N GLY A 157 -2.56 8.32 2.43
CA GLY A 157 -2.35 9.25 3.55
C GLY A 157 -2.56 10.72 3.21
N ALA A 158 -3.22 11.03 2.09
CA ALA A 158 -3.51 12.39 1.66
C ALA A 158 -4.96 12.79 1.85
N VAL A 159 -5.25 14.10 1.87
CA VAL A 159 -6.64 14.55 2.00
C VAL A 159 -7.47 14.12 0.79
N MET A 160 -8.67 13.65 1.07
CA MET A 160 -9.76 13.54 0.11
C MET A 160 -10.95 14.35 0.61
N THR A 161 -11.58 15.11 -0.29
CA THR A 161 -12.72 15.96 0.04
C THR A 161 -13.92 15.59 -0.80
N ARG A 162 -15.10 15.73 -0.19
CA ARG A 162 -16.37 15.48 -0.87
C ARG A 162 -16.69 16.64 -1.82
N VAL A 163 -17.09 16.33 -3.04
CA VAL A 163 -17.53 17.37 -3.99
C VAL A 163 -18.87 17.94 -3.54
N GLY A 164 -18.94 19.27 -3.39
CA GLY A 164 -20.16 19.98 -3.02
C GLY A 164 -20.53 19.92 -1.54
N ALA A 165 -19.62 19.48 -0.65
CA ALA A 165 -19.85 19.47 0.79
C ALA A 165 -18.55 19.73 1.57
N ASN A 166 -18.67 20.31 2.76
CA ASN A 166 -17.54 20.51 3.67
C ASN A 166 -17.27 19.24 4.49
N SER A 167 -16.81 18.17 3.81
CA SER A 167 -16.40 16.92 4.45
C SER A 167 -15.06 16.47 3.88
N ALA A 168 -14.20 15.99 4.77
CA ALA A 168 -12.86 15.53 4.42
C ALA A 168 -12.54 14.23 5.14
N CYS A 169 -11.80 13.38 4.43
CA CYS A 169 -11.22 12.15 4.89
C CYS A 169 -9.77 12.07 4.40
N THR A 170 -9.12 10.94 4.63
CA THR A 170 -7.79 10.61 4.11
C THR A 170 -7.89 9.45 3.11
N THR A 171 -7.10 9.49 2.04
CA THR A 171 -6.91 8.38 1.11
C THR A 171 -6.24 7.21 1.83
N GLY A 172 -6.77 6.01 1.67
CA GLY A 172 -6.11 4.79 2.14
C GLY A 172 -5.23 4.22 1.04
N TYR A 173 -5.28 2.93 0.82
CA TYR A 173 -4.35 2.23 -0.06
C TYR A 173 -4.77 2.22 -1.53
N ARG A 174 -3.79 2.30 -2.43
CA ARG A 174 -3.97 1.87 -3.82
C ARG A 174 -4.17 0.35 -3.87
N MET A 175 -5.28 -0.08 -4.44
CA MET A 175 -5.66 -1.49 -4.57
C MET A 175 -6.21 -1.76 -5.96
N THR A 176 -6.25 -3.01 -6.40
CA THR A 176 -6.79 -3.44 -7.68
C THR A 176 -7.90 -4.45 -7.45
N GLN A 177 -9.05 -4.29 -8.11
CA GLN A 177 -10.11 -5.31 -8.10
C GLN A 177 -9.61 -6.58 -8.82
N THR A 178 -9.56 -7.71 -8.12
CA THR A 178 -8.92 -8.94 -8.63
C THR A 178 -9.65 -9.54 -9.82
N SER A 179 -10.97 -9.38 -9.91
CA SER A 179 -11.79 -9.96 -10.99
C SER A 179 -11.69 -9.24 -12.34
N GLY A 180 -11.08 -8.05 -12.40
CA GLY A 180 -11.09 -7.24 -13.63
C GLY A 180 -9.94 -6.25 -13.76
N ASN A 181 -8.92 -6.38 -12.91
CA ASN A 181 -7.75 -5.49 -12.88
C ASN A 181 -8.11 -3.99 -12.80
N VAL A 182 -9.20 -3.64 -12.12
CA VAL A 182 -9.67 -2.25 -12.03
C VAL A 182 -8.96 -1.53 -10.88
N PRO A 183 -8.23 -0.43 -11.14
CA PRO A 183 -7.67 0.40 -10.09
C PRO A 183 -8.70 1.00 -9.16
N VAL A 184 -8.45 0.90 -7.86
CA VAL A 184 -9.27 1.52 -6.82
C VAL A 184 -8.41 2.11 -5.71
N MET A 185 -9.00 3.01 -4.93
CA MET A 185 -8.43 3.49 -3.66
C MET A 185 -9.30 2.97 -2.51
N GLY A 186 -8.73 2.17 -1.61
CA GLY A 186 -9.42 1.72 -0.40
C GLY A 186 -9.40 2.80 0.67
N SER A 187 -10.52 3.08 1.33
CA SER A 187 -10.65 4.04 2.44
C SER A 187 -11.85 3.66 3.33
N ALA A 188 -12.23 4.50 4.29
CA ALA A 188 -13.25 4.16 5.29
C ALA A 188 -14.66 4.34 4.75
N HIS A 189 -15.54 3.37 4.98
CA HIS A 189 -16.92 3.41 4.47
C HIS A 189 -17.70 4.62 5.00
N HIS A 190 -17.53 4.98 6.28
CA HIS A 190 -18.25 6.11 6.84
C HIS A 190 -17.92 7.46 6.18
N CYS A 191 -16.83 7.58 5.42
CA CYS A 191 -16.51 8.79 4.67
C CYS A 191 -17.63 9.16 3.70
N HIS A 192 -18.23 8.19 2.99
CA HIS A 192 -19.36 8.43 2.10
C HIS A 192 -20.73 8.15 2.73
N ALA A 193 -20.76 7.74 4.00
CA ALA A 193 -21.96 7.44 4.78
C ALA A 193 -22.95 6.49 4.07
N GLY A 194 -22.42 5.50 3.33
CA GLY A 194 -23.24 4.53 2.56
C GLY A 194 -23.87 5.09 1.28
N VAL A 195 -23.54 6.32 0.87
CA VAL A 195 -24.03 6.90 -0.39
C VAL A 195 -23.14 6.43 -1.55
N GLU A 196 -23.60 5.42 -2.27
CA GLU A 196 -22.94 4.88 -3.48
C GLU A 196 -22.83 5.96 -4.57
N GLY A 197 -21.71 5.95 -5.30
CA GLY A 197 -21.45 6.90 -6.39
C GLY A 197 -21.20 8.35 -5.94
N GLN A 198 -21.01 8.58 -4.64
CA GLN A 198 -20.66 9.90 -4.13
C GLN A 198 -19.29 10.34 -4.67
N SER A 199 -19.21 11.58 -5.16
CA SER A 199 -17.99 12.14 -5.75
C SER A 199 -17.01 12.65 -4.69
N TRP A 200 -15.74 12.27 -4.84
CA TRP A 200 -14.62 12.71 -4.02
C TRP A 200 -13.44 13.12 -4.89
N LYS A 201 -12.65 14.07 -4.42
CA LYS A 201 -11.39 14.49 -5.02
C LYS A 201 -10.26 14.26 -4.01
N TYR A 202 -9.07 13.83 -4.46
CA TYR A 202 -7.92 13.52 -3.58
C TYR A 202 -7.04 14.78 -3.37
N THR A 203 -7.71 15.89 -3.06
CA THR A 203 -7.13 17.22 -2.90
C THR A 203 -8.17 18.14 -2.27
N THR A 204 -7.74 19.33 -1.82
CA THR A 204 -8.63 20.43 -1.46
C THR A 204 -8.97 21.33 -2.66
N VAL A 205 -8.22 21.25 -3.76
CA VAL A 205 -8.38 22.13 -4.92
C VAL A 205 -9.51 21.69 -5.84
N ASP A 206 -10.28 22.65 -6.37
CA ASP A 206 -11.37 22.39 -7.32
C ASP A 206 -10.86 22.07 -8.74
N GLY A 207 -11.71 21.45 -9.56
CA GLY A 207 -11.39 21.14 -10.96
C GLY A 207 -10.54 19.86 -11.16
N TYR A 208 -10.12 19.19 -10.08
CA TYR A 208 -9.42 17.91 -10.18
C TYR A 208 -10.36 16.74 -10.52
N PRO A 209 -9.84 15.67 -11.15
CA PRO A 209 -10.63 14.49 -11.46
C PRO A 209 -11.26 13.90 -10.20
N VAL A 210 -12.47 13.36 -10.37
CA VAL A 210 -13.27 12.82 -9.27
C VAL A 210 -13.22 11.30 -9.27
N ALA A 211 -13.16 10.72 -8.08
CA ALA A 211 -13.43 9.31 -7.85
C ALA A 211 -14.82 9.15 -7.22
N LYS A 212 -15.40 7.97 -7.40
CA LYS A 212 -16.75 7.60 -6.98
C LYS A 212 -16.65 6.53 -5.90
N ALA A 213 -17.27 6.79 -4.75
CA ALA A 213 -17.28 5.87 -3.62
C ALA A 213 -18.20 4.68 -3.86
N TYR A 214 -17.75 3.50 -3.47
CA TYR A 214 -18.54 2.27 -3.47
C TYR A 214 -18.26 1.43 -2.24
N SER A 215 -19.29 0.83 -1.67
CA SER A 215 -19.14 -0.12 -0.56
C SER A 215 -18.30 -1.32 -0.99
N ALA A 216 -17.38 -1.74 -0.12
CA ALA A 216 -16.51 -2.88 -0.37
C ALA A 216 -16.12 -3.56 0.94
N TYR A 217 -16.91 -4.53 1.36
CA TYR A 217 -16.60 -5.41 2.48
C TYR A 217 -16.89 -6.86 2.10
N GLY A 218 -16.13 -7.79 2.69
CA GLY A 218 -16.14 -9.20 2.30
C GLY A 218 -17.48 -9.89 2.58
N ALA A 219 -17.75 -10.97 1.85
CA ALA A 219 -18.90 -11.83 2.11
C ALA A 219 -18.89 -12.33 3.57
N GLY A 220 -19.98 -12.11 4.30
CA GLY A 220 -20.11 -12.50 5.71
C GLY A 220 -19.82 -11.40 6.73
N LEU A 221 -19.31 -10.24 6.31
CA LEU A 221 -19.28 -9.03 7.16
C LEU A 221 -20.54 -8.22 6.89
N SER A 222 -21.39 -8.09 7.90
CA SER A 222 -22.64 -7.32 7.77
C SER A 222 -22.43 -5.81 7.76
N ASN A 223 -21.28 -5.32 8.29
CA ASN A 223 -20.99 -3.89 8.37
C ASN A 223 -19.51 -3.60 8.67
N GLY A 224 -18.62 -3.70 7.67
CA GLY A 224 -17.22 -3.28 7.79
C GLY A 224 -17.05 -1.78 7.53
N ASP A 225 -16.09 -1.12 8.18
CA ASP A 225 -15.79 0.31 7.92
C ASP A 225 -14.75 0.50 6.80
N VAL A 226 -14.95 -0.20 5.69
CA VAL A 226 -14.09 -0.14 4.51
C VAL A 226 -14.93 0.01 3.23
N SER A 227 -14.42 0.83 2.31
CA SER A 227 -15.00 1.10 0.99
C SER A 227 -13.89 1.35 -0.02
N VAL A 228 -14.27 1.38 -1.30
CA VAL A 228 -13.36 1.69 -2.41
C VAL A 228 -13.83 2.87 -3.21
N TRP A 229 -12.90 3.59 -3.81
CA TRP A 229 -13.15 4.68 -4.73
C TRP A 229 -12.62 4.33 -6.11
N LYS A 230 -13.48 4.43 -7.13
CA LYS A 230 -13.16 4.14 -8.53
C LYS A 230 -13.17 5.41 -9.37
N GLY A 231 -12.29 5.51 -10.35
CA GLY A 231 -12.22 6.64 -11.28
C GLY A 231 -10.79 7.09 -11.54
N PRO A 232 -10.58 8.11 -12.41
CA PRO A 232 -9.27 8.47 -12.93
C PRO A 232 -8.20 8.73 -11.87
N MET A 233 -8.59 9.27 -10.71
CA MET A 233 -7.63 9.50 -9.62
C MET A 233 -7.06 8.21 -9.02
N ALA A 234 -7.81 7.11 -9.02
CA ALA A 234 -7.31 5.83 -8.53
C ALA A 234 -6.23 5.26 -9.46
N ASP A 235 -6.32 5.52 -10.76
CA ASP A 235 -5.33 5.08 -11.76
C ASP A 235 -3.97 5.76 -11.54
N HIS A 236 -3.99 7.01 -11.10
CA HIS A 236 -2.78 7.80 -10.84
C HIS A 236 -2.16 7.57 -9.46
N MET A 237 -2.81 6.78 -8.59
CA MET A 237 -2.22 6.48 -7.29
C MET A 237 -1.06 5.51 -7.39
N LEU A 238 0.01 5.84 -6.67
CA LEU A 238 1.23 5.06 -6.56
C LEU A 238 1.21 4.23 -5.27
N PRO A 239 1.74 2.99 -5.29
CA PRO A 239 1.77 2.09 -4.14
C PRO A 239 2.77 2.57 -3.08
N GLY A 240 2.36 3.52 -2.26
CA GLY A 240 3.16 4.04 -1.16
C GLY A 240 2.31 4.73 -0.10
N ILE A 241 2.88 4.81 1.11
CA ILE A 241 2.30 5.50 2.26
C ILE A 241 3.09 6.78 2.49
N PHE A 242 2.40 7.90 2.48
CA PHE A 242 3.00 9.14 2.92
C PHE A 242 3.43 9.04 4.38
N ILE A 243 4.64 9.50 4.67
CA ILE A 243 5.16 9.65 6.04
C ILE A 243 5.64 11.06 6.29
N GLY A 244 5.54 11.51 7.54
CA GLY A 244 5.93 12.87 7.92
C GLY A 244 4.85 13.54 8.76
N ASP A 245 4.94 14.86 8.89
CA ASP A 245 3.94 15.62 9.61
C ASP A 245 2.64 15.78 8.80
N HIS A 246 1.71 16.60 9.29
CA HIS A 246 0.47 16.90 8.60
C HIS A 246 0.63 17.89 7.44
N THR A 247 1.82 18.45 7.29
CA THR A 247 2.20 19.35 6.20
C THR A 247 2.97 18.58 5.13
N VAL A 248 3.73 19.31 4.32
CA VAL A 248 4.59 18.77 3.25
C VAL A 248 6.05 18.69 3.71
N SER A 249 6.45 19.60 4.62
CA SER A 249 7.84 19.82 4.94
C SER A 249 8.41 18.63 5.70
N GLY A 250 9.57 18.11 5.28
CA GLY A 250 10.21 16.96 5.93
C GLY A 250 9.48 15.62 5.75
N SER A 251 8.59 15.53 4.77
CA SER A 251 7.83 14.32 4.49
C SER A 251 8.50 13.40 3.47
N GLY A 252 8.17 12.11 3.55
CA GLY A 252 8.67 11.06 2.68
C GLY A 252 7.55 10.10 2.27
N VAL A 253 7.94 9.00 1.63
CA VAL A 253 7.03 7.92 1.26
C VAL A 253 7.68 6.60 1.64
N TYR A 254 6.91 5.73 2.28
CA TYR A 254 7.27 4.33 2.43
C TYR A 254 6.61 3.48 1.35
N SER A 255 7.42 2.67 0.68
CA SER A 255 6.93 1.60 -0.19
C SER A 255 6.25 0.52 0.66
N ILE A 256 5.07 0.08 0.23
CA ILE A 256 4.34 -0.99 0.89
C ILE A 256 4.90 -2.32 0.38
N LYS A 257 5.12 -3.28 1.27
CA LYS A 257 5.67 -4.61 0.96
C LYS A 257 4.62 -5.73 0.99
N GLY A 258 3.39 -5.40 1.34
CA GLY A 258 2.28 -6.35 1.47
C GLY A 258 1.32 -5.96 2.58
N ALA A 259 0.57 -6.93 3.08
CA ALA A 259 -0.33 -6.76 4.21
C ALA A 259 -0.11 -7.82 5.27
N ILE A 260 -0.45 -7.47 6.51
CA ILE A 260 -0.43 -8.39 7.65
C ILE A 260 -1.71 -8.27 8.46
N HIS A 261 -2.03 -9.32 9.20
CA HIS A 261 -3.12 -9.31 10.17
C HIS A 261 -2.75 -8.52 11.43
N SER A 262 -3.77 -7.95 12.06
CA SER A 262 -3.67 -7.28 13.35
C SER A 262 -3.46 -8.30 14.47
N VAL A 263 -2.36 -8.16 15.21
CA VAL A 263 -2.03 -9.01 16.37
C VAL A 263 -1.98 -8.14 17.62
N VAL A 264 -2.72 -8.54 18.67
CA VAL A 264 -2.70 -7.84 19.96
C VAL A 264 -1.27 -7.79 20.51
N GLY A 265 -0.85 -6.61 20.98
CA GLY A 265 0.52 -6.32 21.44
C GLY A 265 1.47 -5.82 20.35
N ALA A 266 1.15 -5.99 19.06
CA ALA A 266 1.96 -5.42 17.98
C ALA A 266 1.78 -3.89 17.90
N ASN A 267 2.79 -3.20 17.35
CA ASN A 267 2.75 -1.76 17.14
C ASN A 267 2.43 -1.42 15.69
N VAL A 268 1.65 -0.37 15.50
CA VAL A 268 1.32 0.21 14.19
C VAL A 268 1.55 1.72 14.17
N CYS A 269 1.73 2.24 12.96
CA CYS A 269 1.71 3.66 12.65
C CYS A 269 0.41 4.00 11.93
N TYR A 270 -0.15 5.16 12.27
CA TYR A 270 -1.21 5.81 11.52
C TYR A 270 -0.61 6.84 10.57
N SER A 271 -1.18 6.99 9.38
CA SER A 271 -0.88 8.11 8.49
C SER A 271 -2.19 8.76 8.02
N GLY A 272 -2.57 9.85 8.70
CA GLY A 272 -3.77 10.63 8.42
C GLY A 272 -3.41 12.04 7.92
N SER A 273 -4.16 12.58 6.96
CA SER A 273 -3.80 13.84 6.29
C SER A 273 -3.74 15.03 7.24
N PHE A 274 -4.46 14.98 8.35
CA PHE A 274 -4.54 16.08 9.30
C PHE A 274 -3.63 15.89 10.51
N SER A 275 -3.40 14.64 10.95
CA SER A 275 -2.61 14.40 12.17
C SER A 275 -1.12 14.28 11.96
N GLY A 276 -0.69 13.71 10.84
CA GLY A 276 0.69 13.25 10.78
C GLY A 276 0.79 11.77 10.48
N THR A 277 2.02 11.33 10.41
CA THR A 277 2.39 9.98 10.80
C THR A 277 2.56 9.95 12.30
N VAL A 278 1.79 9.10 12.99
CA VAL A 278 1.97 8.87 14.42
C VAL A 278 2.17 7.38 14.65
N CYS A 279 3.35 7.02 15.17
CA CYS A 279 3.75 5.65 15.44
C CYS A 279 3.65 5.30 16.94
N SER A 280 4.04 4.05 17.26
CA SER A 280 3.99 3.49 18.62
C SER A 280 2.56 3.38 19.16
N ASN A 281 1.63 2.94 18.31
CA ASN A 281 0.28 2.59 18.70
C ASN A 281 0.19 1.08 18.90
N THR A 282 0.06 0.64 20.13
CA THR A 282 -0.04 -0.78 20.46
C THR A 282 -1.46 -1.27 20.23
N ILE A 283 -1.62 -2.38 19.50
CA ILE A 283 -2.92 -3.02 19.30
C ILE A 283 -3.38 -3.61 20.64
N MET A 284 -4.50 -3.09 21.16
CA MET A 284 -5.04 -3.47 22.46
C MET A 284 -6.12 -4.55 22.37
N ALA A 285 -6.89 -4.55 21.27
CA ALA A 285 -7.98 -5.49 21.04
C ALA A 285 -8.32 -5.53 19.55
N THR A 286 -8.80 -6.67 19.07
CA THR A 286 -9.30 -6.91 17.71
C THR A 286 -10.74 -7.43 17.76
N GLY A 287 -11.46 -7.45 16.63
CA GLY A 287 -12.79 -8.05 16.56
C GLY A 287 -13.88 -7.26 17.28
N LEU A 288 -13.68 -5.95 17.52
CA LEU A 288 -14.65 -5.13 18.25
C LEU A 288 -15.82 -4.71 17.35
N THR A 289 -16.99 -4.55 17.96
CA THR A 289 -18.09 -3.77 17.37
C THR A 289 -18.10 -2.37 17.97
N VAL A 290 -18.04 -1.35 17.11
CA VAL A 290 -18.00 0.06 17.53
C VAL A 290 -19.18 0.82 16.91
N CYS A 291 -20.00 1.44 17.75
CA CYS A 291 -21.12 2.27 17.35
C CYS A 291 -20.75 3.76 17.47
N TYR A 292 -20.59 4.43 16.33
CA TYR A 292 -20.33 5.87 16.31
C TYR A 292 -21.65 6.66 16.34
N THR A 293 -21.65 7.82 17.01
CA THR A 293 -22.83 8.69 17.03
C THR A 293 -23.18 9.17 15.62
N GLY A 294 -24.41 8.90 15.17
CA GLY A 294 -24.90 9.32 13.85
C GLY A 294 -24.45 8.43 12.68
N LEU A 295 -23.80 7.30 12.95
CA LEU A 295 -23.33 6.31 11.99
C LEU A 295 -23.74 4.91 12.44
N PRO A 296 -23.73 3.89 11.56
CA PRO A 296 -24.03 2.53 11.96
C PRO A 296 -22.89 1.93 12.82
N CYS A 297 -23.15 0.79 13.46
CA CYS A 297 -22.14 0.08 14.24
C CYS A 297 -21.25 -0.78 13.35
N TYR A 298 -19.96 -0.47 13.27
CA TYR A 298 -19.02 -1.24 12.46
C TYR A 298 -18.44 -2.42 13.24
N ASN A 299 -18.33 -3.56 12.57
CA ASN A 299 -17.80 -4.80 13.13
C ASN A 299 -16.31 -4.96 12.83
N ASN A 300 -15.68 -5.88 13.54
CA ASN A 300 -14.28 -6.28 13.33
C ASN A 300 -13.25 -5.15 13.46
N ILE A 301 -13.58 -4.11 14.23
CA ILE A 301 -12.71 -2.96 14.46
C ILE A 301 -11.57 -3.34 15.41
N VAL A 302 -10.40 -2.79 15.14
CA VAL A 302 -9.20 -2.92 15.97
C VAL A 302 -8.99 -1.65 16.76
N ARG A 303 -8.75 -1.79 18.06
CA ARG A 303 -8.41 -0.68 18.96
C ARG A 303 -6.93 -0.66 19.25
N THR A 304 -6.33 0.53 19.19
CA THR A 304 -4.95 0.77 19.58
C THR A 304 -4.85 1.80 20.70
N GLN A 305 -3.70 1.85 21.35
CA GLN A 305 -3.34 2.88 22.32
C GLN A 305 -1.93 3.40 22.00
N GLN A 306 -1.80 4.71 21.88
CA GLN A 306 -0.51 5.37 21.69
C GLN A 306 0.30 5.33 23.01
N ALA A 307 1.56 4.91 22.91
CA ALA A 307 2.41 4.54 24.05
C ALA A 307 2.73 5.70 25.02
N THR A 308 2.80 6.94 24.54
CA THR A 308 3.12 8.14 25.34
C THR A 308 1.89 9.02 25.59
N GLY A 309 0.70 8.55 25.23
CA GLY A 309 -0.56 9.28 25.40
C GLY A 309 -0.76 10.48 24.46
N ILE A 310 0.08 10.68 23.44
CA ILE A 310 -0.15 11.76 22.47
C ILE A 310 -1.29 11.37 21.51
N PRO A 311 -2.04 12.35 20.98
CA PRO A 311 -3.08 12.05 20.00
C PRO A 311 -2.50 11.38 18.75
N ALA A 312 -2.99 10.17 18.44
CA ALA A 312 -2.54 9.38 17.31
C ALA A 312 -3.21 9.79 16.00
N LEU A 313 -4.47 10.20 16.09
CA LEU A 313 -5.33 10.57 14.98
C LEU A 313 -6.51 11.42 15.47
N GLY A 314 -7.28 11.97 14.53
CA GLY A 314 -8.49 12.74 14.80
C GLY A 314 -9.48 12.83 13.63
N ASN A 315 -10.52 13.65 13.80
CA ASN A 315 -11.56 13.86 12.78
C ASN A 315 -10.98 14.34 11.46
N GLY A 316 -11.12 13.55 10.39
CA GLY A 316 -10.55 13.84 9.06
C GLY A 316 -9.43 12.87 8.67
N ASP A 317 -8.81 12.18 9.63
CA ASP A 317 -7.84 11.11 9.34
C ASP A 317 -8.51 9.79 8.92
N SER A 318 -9.83 9.69 9.10
CA SER A 318 -10.67 8.61 8.62
C SER A 318 -10.33 8.21 7.19
N GLY A 319 -10.11 6.93 6.96
CA GLY A 319 -9.73 6.40 5.66
C GLY A 319 -8.23 6.28 5.43
N GLY A 320 -7.39 6.93 6.25
CA GLY A 320 -5.94 6.88 6.09
C GLY A 320 -5.34 5.50 6.38
N PRO A 321 -4.15 5.21 5.85
CA PRO A 321 -3.48 3.93 6.06
C PRO A 321 -3.01 3.72 7.51
N VAL A 322 -3.10 2.47 7.95
CA VAL A 322 -2.53 1.93 9.18
C VAL A 322 -1.56 0.82 8.83
N TYR A 323 -0.30 0.93 9.25
CA TYR A 323 0.75 0.02 8.82
C TYR A 323 1.68 -0.39 9.96
N SER A 324 2.24 -1.59 9.87
CA SER A 324 3.33 -2.04 10.74
C SER A 324 4.68 -1.70 10.16
N THR A 325 5.67 -1.50 11.03
CA THR A 325 7.07 -1.26 10.71
C THR A 325 8.01 -2.36 11.22
N SER A 326 7.50 -3.41 11.87
CA SER A 326 8.31 -4.38 12.64
C SER A 326 9.26 -5.24 11.80
N SER A 327 8.92 -5.51 10.54
CA SER A 327 9.69 -6.36 9.62
C SER A 327 9.73 -5.80 8.20
N GLY A 328 9.46 -4.50 8.06
CA GLY A 328 9.12 -3.84 6.81
C GLY A 328 7.82 -3.07 6.93
N ILE A 329 7.39 -2.45 5.83
CA ILE A 329 6.18 -1.62 5.79
C ILE A 329 5.03 -2.46 5.25
N TYR A 330 4.15 -2.89 6.15
CA TYR A 330 3.02 -3.75 5.80
C TYR A 330 1.70 -3.06 6.13
N ALA A 331 0.78 -3.02 5.17
CA ALA A 331 -0.58 -2.56 5.40
C ALA A 331 -1.24 -3.44 6.47
N THR A 332 -1.88 -2.81 7.44
CA THR A 332 -2.58 -3.49 8.54
C THR A 332 -4.05 -3.11 8.56
N GLY A 333 -4.38 -1.87 8.21
CA GLY A 333 -5.77 -1.42 8.21
C GLY A 333 -5.99 -0.02 7.67
N ILE A 334 -7.24 0.43 7.78
CA ILE A 334 -7.75 1.73 7.36
C ILE A 334 -8.31 2.44 8.60
N ILE A 335 -7.90 3.69 8.85
CA ILE A 335 -8.37 4.47 10.00
C ILE A 335 -9.91 4.55 9.97
N SER A 336 -10.54 4.08 11.04
CA SER A 336 -11.99 4.13 11.21
C SER A 336 -12.40 5.30 12.08
N GLY A 337 -11.70 5.51 13.21
CA GLY A 337 -12.07 6.57 14.13
C GLY A 337 -11.26 6.54 15.41
N MET A 338 -11.83 7.09 16.48
CA MET A 338 -11.18 7.21 17.80
C MET A 338 -12.17 7.01 18.93
N SER A 339 -11.65 6.76 20.13
CA SER A 339 -12.40 6.84 21.39
C SER A 339 -11.92 8.02 22.23
N ASN A 340 -12.79 8.63 23.04
CA ASN A 340 -12.42 9.70 24.00
C ASN A 340 -11.71 10.92 23.37
N GLY A 341 -12.19 11.38 22.21
CA GLY A 341 -11.59 12.51 21.51
C GLY A 341 -11.59 13.82 22.31
N THR A 342 -10.46 14.53 22.29
CA THR A 342 -10.22 15.83 22.94
C THR A 342 -9.88 16.89 21.88
N ALA A 343 -9.85 18.18 22.25
CA ALA A 343 -9.44 19.26 21.33
C ALA A 343 -7.91 19.35 21.13
N THR A 344 -7.13 18.60 21.92
CA THR A 344 -5.67 18.52 21.76
C THR A 344 -5.35 17.56 20.63
N CYS A 345 -4.70 18.06 19.59
CA CYS A 345 -4.40 17.31 18.39
C CYS A 345 -2.90 17.34 18.08
N THR A 346 -2.41 16.21 17.59
CA THR A 346 -1.17 16.18 16.81
C THR A 346 -1.52 16.66 15.41
N GLY A 347 -0.71 17.57 14.86
CA GLY A 347 -0.92 18.16 13.54
C GLY A 347 -1.87 19.35 13.57
N GLU A 348 -2.93 19.32 12.77
CA GLU A 348 -3.92 20.40 12.76
C GLU A 348 -4.63 20.53 14.12
N PRO A 349 -4.74 21.75 14.69
CA PRO A 349 -5.32 21.97 16.00
C PRO A 349 -6.83 21.74 16.02
N GLY A 350 -7.35 21.30 17.17
CA GLY A 350 -8.78 21.03 17.34
C GLY A 350 -9.69 22.25 17.55
N SER A 351 -9.13 23.47 17.57
CA SER A 351 -9.88 24.68 17.92
C SER A 351 -10.59 25.30 16.71
N SER A 352 -11.88 25.03 16.54
CA SER A 352 -12.79 25.96 15.89
C SER A 352 -14.05 26.14 16.75
N ALA A 353 -14.57 27.38 16.78
CA ALA A 353 -15.71 27.80 17.61
C ALA A 353 -17.06 27.12 17.24
N THR A 354 -17.07 26.22 16.25
CA THR A 354 -18.27 25.61 15.66
C THR A 354 -18.22 24.07 15.62
N GLY A 355 -17.46 23.44 16.53
CA GLY A 355 -17.39 21.98 16.65
C GLY A 355 -16.12 21.37 16.07
N GLY A 356 -14.97 21.97 16.39
CA GLY A 356 -13.65 21.64 15.85
C GLY A 356 -13.20 20.18 16.00
N ARG A 357 -12.14 19.86 15.24
CA ARG A 357 -11.51 18.56 15.15
C ARG A 357 -11.19 18.02 16.55
N LYS A 358 -11.63 16.80 16.84
CA LYS A 358 -11.21 16.07 18.02
C LYS A 358 -10.11 15.07 17.65
N CYS A 359 -9.22 14.79 18.58
CA CYS A 359 -8.14 13.83 18.43
C CYS A 359 -7.97 12.99 19.69
N SER A 360 -7.40 11.79 19.56
CA SER A 360 -7.21 10.87 20.68
C SER A 360 -5.96 10.03 20.54
N ALA A 361 -5.39 9.63 21.68
CA ALA A 361 -4.35 8.61 21.76
C ALA A 361 -4.90 7.18 21.56
N THR A 362 -6.22 7.00 21.69
CA THR A 362 -6.91 5.72 21.44
C THR A 362 -7.50 5.71 20.03
N GLY A 363 -6.79 5.05 19.10
CA GLY A 363 -7.19 4.93 17.71
C GLY A 363 -8.01 3.68 17.42
N LEU A 364 -8.83 3.75 16.37
CA LEU A 364 -9.63 2.64 15.85
C LEU A 364 -9.39 2.48 14.35
N TYR A 365 -9.27 1.25 13.87
CA TYR A 365 -9.12 0.98 12.45
C TYR A 365 -9.84 -0.30 12.02
N ALA A 366 -10.26 -0.34 10.76
CA ALA A 366 -10.78 -1.53 10.11
C ALA A 366 -9.62 -2.33 9.47
N PRO A 367 -9.51 -3.66 9.69
CA PRO A 367 -8.45 -4.47 9.11
C PRO A 367 -8.41 -4.44 7.57
N ILE A 368 -7.21 -4.36 6.98
CA ILE A 368 -7.05 -4.31 5.51
C ILE A 368 -7.51 -5.61 4.84
N ALA A 369 -7.49 -6.72 5.58
CA ALA A 369 -7.97 -8.02 5.12
C ALA A 369 -9.44 -7.99 4.69
N GLU A 370 -10.26 -7.07 5.21
CA GLU A 370 -11.66 -6.95 4.80
C GLU A 370 -11.80 -6.61 3.31
N LEU A 371 -10.97 -5.69 2.80
CA LEU A 371 -10.92 -5.36 1.37
C LEU A 371 -10.39 -6.54 0.54
N MET A 372 -9.44 -7.31 1.08
CA MET A 372 -8.91 -8.50 0.40
C MET A 372 -9.97 -9.59 0.23
N THR A 373 -10.73 -9.86 1.29
CA THR A 373 -11.86 -10.79 1.23
C THR A 373 -13.00 -10.28 0.35
N ALA A 374 -13.07 -8.97 0.10
CA ALA A 374 -14.01 -8.36 -0.84
C ALA A 374 -13.55 -8.39 -2.31
N GLY A 375 -12.43 -9.06 -2.62
CA GLY A 375 -11.91 -9.19 -3.98
C GLY A 375 -11.02 -8.05 -4.44
N TYR A 376 -10.30 -7.39 -3.52
CA TYR A 376 -9.32 -6.34 -3.85
C TYR A 376 -7.91 -6.73 -3.42
N GLY A 377 -6.96 -6.71 -4.35
CA GLY A 377 -5.54 -6.94 -4.08
C GLY A 377 -4.83 -5.62 -3.77
N LEU A 378 -3.93 -5.63 -2.80
CA LEU A 378 -3.07 -4.47 -2.51
C LEU A 378 -2.01 -4.33 -3.61
N ASN A 379 -1.82 -3.11 -4.12
CA ASN A 379 -0.66 -2.81 -4.96
C ASN A 379 0.53 -2.50 -4.02
N TYR A 380 1.66 -3.15 -4.26
CA TYR A 380 2.85 -3.02 -3.44
C TYR A 380 4.10 -2.97 -4.35
N ILE A 381 5.19 -2.40 -3.84
CA ILE A 381 6.48 -2.37 -4.55
C ILE A 381 7.33 -3.48 -3.91
N PRO A 382 7.68 -4.54 -4.65
CA PRO A 382 8.42 -5.68 -4.12
C PRO A 382 9.81 -5.32 -3.56
#